data_AF-A0A0D8XZC0-F1
#
_entry.id   AF-A0A0D8XZC0-F1
#
_cell.length_a   1.000
_cell.length_b   1.000
_cell.length_c   1.000
_cell.angle_alpha   90.00
_cell.angle_beta   90.00
_cell.angle_gamma   90.00
#
_symmetry.space_group_name_H-M   'P 1'
#
loop_
_entity.id
_entity.type
_entity.pdbx_description
1 polymer ?
#
loop_
_entity_poly.entity_id
_entity_poly.type
_entity_poly.pdbx_seq_one_letter_code
_entity_poly.pdbx_strand_id
1 'polypeptide(L)'
;MALMFIDSVMYLKLEEIPEKEPTLGADFSIHSNQPNQSRKSVVTCVSQGIVHHPGDTWISDNWFTKKCMPDGSIIILNCIVNNNTTMKINTQLRLGKMTYKCYRNRTDSSVYFEMSIE
;
A
#
# COMPACT_ATOMS: atom_id res chain seq x y z
N MET A 1 -15.13 2.46 10.60
CA MET A 1 -15.03 1.85 9.26
C MET A 1 -16.43 1.74 8.70
N ALA A 2 -16.85 2.73 7.91
CA ALA A 2 -18.23 2.84 7.45
C ALA A 2 -18.40 2.05 6.14
N LEU A 3 -19.26 1.03 6.18
CA LEU A 3 -19.74 0.31 5.02
C LEU A 3 -20.97 1.08 4.51
N MET A 4 -20.92 1.67 3.31
CA MET A 4 -22.10 2.30 2.70
C MET A 4 -22.52 1.51 1.47
N PHE A 5 -23.78 1.09 1.46
CA PHE A 5 -24.46 0.43 0.35
C PHE A 5 -25.34 1.46 -0.34
N ILE A 6 -25.09 1.76 -1.62
CA ILE A 6 -26.01 2.55 -2.44
C ILE A 6 -25.98 1.95 -3.87
N ASP A 7 -27.12 1.46 -4.33
CA ASP A 7 -27.48 1.14 -5.73
C ASP A 7 -26.50 0.30 -6.58
N SER A 8 -26.45 -1.02 -6.32
CA SER A 8 -25.84 -2.07 -7.18
C SER A 8 -24.32 -2.02 -7.41
N VAL A 9 -23.62 -1.02 -6.86
CA VAL A 9 -22.15 -0.93 -6.85
C VAL A 9 -21.65 -1.26 -5.44
N MET A 10 -20.86 -2.31 -5.30
CA MET A 10 -20.49 -2.85 -3.98
C MET A 10 -18.97 -2.80 -3.79
N TYR A 11 -18.55 -2.03 -2.80
CA TYR A 11 -17.18 -1.83 -2.30
C TYR A 11 -16.30 -0.87 -3.11
N LEU A 12 -16.26 0.40 -2.66
CA LEU A 12 -15.06 1.23 -2.78
C LEU A 12 -14.21 0.98 -1.53
N LYS A 13 -13.04 0.35 -1.70
CA LYS A 13 -12.02 0.36 -0.66
C LYS A 13 -11.01 1.46 -0.99
N LEU A 14 -11.00 2.49 -0.15
CA LEU A 14 -10.01 3.56 -0.18
C LEU A 14 -8.81 3.13 0.66
N GLU A 15 -7.62 3.28 0.10
CA GLU A 15 -6.40 3.29 0.90
C GLU A 15 -5.66 4.59 0.65
N GLU A 16 -5.71 5.46 1.65
CA GLU A 16 -4.88 6.67 1.71
C GLU A 16 -3.43 6.21 1.81
N ILE A 17 -2.60 6.65 0.88
CA ILE A 17 -1.16 6.47 1.01
C ILE A 17 -0.75 7.48 2.08
N PRO A 18 -0.28 7.04 3.27
CA PRO A 18 0.04 7.97 4.33
C PRO A 18 1.07 8.96 3.81
N GLU A 19 0.76 10.25 3.92
CA GLU A 19 1.69 11.32 3.61
C GLU A 19 2.84 11.23 4.63
N LYS A 20 3.93 10.60 4.19
CA LYS A 20 5.30 10.72 4.69
C LYS A 20 5.43 11.28 6.12
N GLU A 21 5.30 10.43 7.13
CA GLU A 21 6.02 10.63 8.39
C GLU A 21 7.27 9.74 8.37
N PRO A 22 8.45 10.29 8.03
CA PRO A 22 9.68 9.53 8.10
C PRO A 22 10.01 9.33 9.59
N THR A 23 9.62 8.17 10.14
CA THR A 23 10.16 7.75 11.42
C THR A 23 11.59 7.32 11.17
N LEU A 24 12.53 8.15 11.63
CA LEU A 24 13.93 7.80 11.69
C LEU A 24 14.00 6.54 12.57
N GLY A 25 14.18 5.38 11.94
CA GLY A 25 14.39 4.12 12.64
C GLY A 25 15.70 4.22 13.41
N ALA A 26 15.64 4.73 14.64
CA ALA A 26 16.74 4.68 15.57
C ALA A 26 16.61 3.34 16.28
N ASP A 27 17.49 2.38 15.97
CA ASP A 27 17.86 1.43 17.01
C ASP A 27 19.28 0.86 16.87
N PHE A 28 19.76 0.44 18.04
CA PHE A 28 20.90 -0.38 18.39
C PHE A 28 22.24 0.31 18.70
N SER A 29 22.42 0.51 20.00
CA SER A 29 23.71 0.56 20.70
C SER A 29 24.57 -0.65 20.30
N ILE A 30 25.58 -0.43 19.45
CA ILE A 30 26.72 -1.34 19.33
C ILE A 30 27.98 -0.58 19.72
N HIS A 31 28.53 -0.99 20.86
CA HIS A 31 29.86 -0.65 21.31
C HIS A 31 30.87 -1.25 20.30
N SER A 32 31.39 -0.44 19.37
CA SER A 32 32.62 -0.79 18.66
C SER A 32 33.31 0.46 18.10
N ASN A 33 34.57 0.61 18.50
CA ASN A 33 35.49 1.63 18.03
C ASN A 33 35.76 1.47 16.54
N GLN A 34 35.25 2.37 15.68
CA GLN A 34 35.85 2.61 14.37
C GLN A 34 35.50 4.01 13.84
N PRO A 35 36.48 4.86 13.47
CA PRO A 35 36.22 6.18 12.90
C PRO A 35 35.97 6.03 11.40
N ASN A 36 34.94 6.73 10.89
CA ASN A 36 34.57 6.84 9.47
C ASN A 36 33.64 5.77 8.87
N GLN A 37 32.39 5.70 9.36
CA GLN A 37 31.26 5.30 8.53
C GLN A 37 30.11 6.27 8.72
N SER A 38 29.75 6.99 7.66
CA SER A 38 28.52 7.77 7.57
C SER A 38 27.35 6.85 7.92
N ARG A 39 26.71 7.08 9.07
CA ARG A 39 25.48 6.38 9.46
C ARG A 39 24.45 6.62 8.37
N LYS A 40 24.29 5.68 7.43
CA LYS A 40 23.12 5.67 6.55
C LYS A 40 21.93 5.41 7.45
N SER A 41 21.20 6.47 7.79
CA SER A 41 19.88 6.32 8.39
C SER A 41 19.02 5.56 7.39
N VAL A 42 18.57 4.37 7.79
CA VAL A 42 17.64 3.58 7.00
C VAL A 42 16.26 4.13 7.29
N VAL A 43 15.62 4.71 6.28
CA VAL A 43 14.24 5.18 6.38
C VAL A 43 13.32 3.97 6.25
N THR A 44 12.44 3.77 7.23
CA THR A 44 11.44 2.68 7.25
C THR A 44 10.04 3.23 7.01
N CYS A 45 9.11 2.36 6.59
CA CYS A 45 7.71 2.71 6.48
C CYS A 45 6.93 2.18 7.69
N VAL A 46 5.92 2.92 8.15
CA VAL A 46 5.01 2.44 9.20
C VAL A 46 3.60 2.31 8.62
N SER A 47 3.00 1.13 8.75
CA SER A 47 1.62 0.89 8.32
C SER A 47 0.87 0.13 9.42
N GLN A 48 -0.24 0.70 9.90
CA GLN A 48 -1.03 0.11 11.00
C GLN A 48 -0.18 -0.23 12.25
N GLY A 49 0.86 0.57 12.54
CA GLY A 49 1.78 0.35 13.66
C GLY A 49 2.89 -0.68 13.40
N ILE A 50 2.93 -1.30 12.21
CA ILE A 50 3.98 -2.25 11.81
C ILE A 50 5.09 -1.51 11.05
N VAL A 51 6.34 -1.77 11.43
CA VAL A 51 7.53 -1.25 10.73
C VAL A 51 7.88 -2.17 9.56
N HIS A 52 8.05 -1.57 8.39
CA HIS A 52 8.49 -2.22 7.16
C HIS A 52 9.81 -1.62 6.68
N HIS A 53 10.75 -2.48 6.31
CA HIS A 53 12.05 -2.08 5.78
C HIS A 53 11.95 -1.76 4.28
N PRO A 54 12.86 -0.93 3.74
CA PRO A 54 12.96 -0.71 2.30
C PRO A 54 13.00 -2.02 1.51
N GLY A 55 12.09 -2.16 0.55
CA GLY A 55 11.95 -3.36 -0.27
C GLY A 55 10.86 -4.32 0.21
N ASP A 56 10.45 -4.25 1.48
CA ASP A 56 9.39 -5.10 2.02
C ASP A 56 8.09 -4.91 1.25
N THR A 57 7.40 -6.02 1.01
CA THR A 57 6.07 -6.07 0.41
C THR A 57 5.10 -6.79 1.31
N TRP A 58 3.90 -6.26 1.46
CA TRP A 58 2.85 -6.86 2.29
C TRP A 58 1.47 -6.65 1.69
N ILE A 59 0.52 -7.47 2.11
CA ILE A 59 -0.88 -7.35 1.72
C ILE A 59 -1.60 -6.50 2.76
N SER A 60 -2.31 -5.47 2.32
CA SER A 60 -3.14 -4.60 3.15
C SER A 60 -4.62 -4.91 2.95
N ASP A 61 -5.32 -5.20 4.05
CA ASP A 61 -6.76 -5.48 4.10
C ASP A 61 -7.26 -6.54 3.09
N ASN A 62 -6.39 -7.41 2.59
CA ASN A 62 -6.63 -8.38 1.50
C ASN A 62 -6.92 -7.77 0.11
N TRP A 63 -6.76 -6.45 -0.08
CA TRP A 63 -7.11 -5.77 -1.33
C TRP A 63 -5.92 -5.21 -2.08
N PHE A 64 -4.80 -4.93 -1.40
CA PHE A 64 -3.67 -4.24 -2.01
C PHE A 64 -2.35 -4.89 -1.65
N THR A 65 -1.48 -5.07 -2.64
CA THR A 65 -0.06 -5.35 -2.36
C THR A 65 0.68 -4.02 -2.27
N LYS A 66 1.30 -3.75 -1.12
CA LYS A 66 2.11 -2.56 -0.87
C LYS A 66 3.60 -2.87 -0.94
N LYS A 67 4.39 -1.82 -1.11
CA LYS A 67 5.84 -1.85 -1.01
C LYS A 67 6.36 -0.63 -0.25
N CYS A 68 7.32 -0.87 0.65
CA CYS A 68 8.07 0.20 1.28
C CYS A 68 9.25 0.60 0.38
N MET A 69 9.33 1.88 0.03
CA MET A 69 10.40 2.42 -0.81
C MET A 69 11.55 2.94 0.06
N PRO A 70 12.79 3.00 -0.48
CA PRO A 70 13.96 3.47 0.28
C PRO A 70 13.88 4.90 0.82
N ASP A 71 12.96 5.72 0.31
CA ASP A 71 12.71 7.08 0.75
C ASP A 71 11.65 7.17 1.87
N GLY A 72 11.16 6.03 2.36
CA GLY A 72 10.10 5.93 3.36
C GLY A 72 8.69 6.04 2.80
N SER A 73 8.53 6.17 1.47
CA SER A 73 7.20 6.19 0.86
C SER A 73 6.61 4.78 0.75
N ILE A 74 5.29 4.67 0.93
CA ILE A 74 4.54 3.45 0.67
C ILE A 74 3.91 3.57 -0.72
N ILE A 75 4.17 2.60 -1.59
CA ILE A 75 3.50 2.50 -2.88
C ILE A 75 2.59 1.28 -2.93
N ILE A 76 1.49 1.40 -3.66
CA ILE A 76 0.62 0.26 -3.99
C ILE A 76 1.12 -0.31 -5.32
N LEU A 77 1.36 -1.62 -5.39
CA LEU A 77 1.86 -2.31 -6.58
C LEU A 77 0.72 -2.82 -7.46
N ASN A 78 -0.29 -3.41 -6.83
CA ASN A 78 -1.45 -4.00 -7.49
C ASN A 78 -2.66 -4.05 -6.55
N CYS A 79 -3.84 -4.24 -7.12
CA CYS A 79 -5.02 -4.64 -6.37
C CYS A 79 -5.23 -6.16 -6.47
N ILE A 80 -5.80 -6.74 -5.43
CA ILE A 80 -6.07 -8.17 -5.27
C ILE A 80 -7.57 -8.38 -5.47
N VAL A 81 -7.93 -9.18 -6.47
CA VAL A 81 -9.33 -9.54 -6.74
C VAL A 81 -9.73 -10.74 -5.89
N ASN A 82 -8.82 -11.71 -5.78
CA ASN A 82 -8.91 -12.89 -4.93
C ASN A 82 -7.50 -13.50 -4.75
N ASN A 83 -7.37 -14.61 -4.03
CA ASN A 83 -6.08 -15.22 -3.69
C ASN A 83 -5.18 -15.59 -4.88
N ASN A 84 -5.71 -15.75 -6.09
CA ASN A 84 -4.93 -16.13 -7.28
C ASN A 84 -4.90 -15.05 -8.37
N THR A 85 -5.67 -13.97 -8.20
CA THR A 85 -5.88 -12.97 -9.24
C THR A 85 -5.53 -11.59 -8.70
N THR A 86 -4.50 -10.99 -9.29
CA THR A 86 -4.09 -9.60 -9.06
C THR A 86 -4.26 -8.78 -10.33
N MET A 87 -4.52 -7.49 -10.18
CA MET A 87 -4.65 -6.55 -11.29
C MET A 87 -3.75 -5.32 -11.09
N LYS A 88 -3.16 -4.83 -12.18
CA LYS A 88 -2.30 -3.65 -12.15
C LYS A 88 -3.14 -2.39 -11.87
N ILE A 89 -2.51 -1.37 -11.29
CA ILE A 89 -3.15 -0.07 -11.12
C ILE A 89 -3.47 0.53 -12.50
N ASN A 90 -4.60 1.23 -12.57
CA ASN A 90 -5.21 1.81 -13.77
C ASN A 90 -5.64 0.76 -14.79
N THR A 91 -6.09 -0.40 -14.31
CA THR A 91 -6.67 -1.45 -15.16
C THR A 91 -8.05 -1.86 -14.68
N GLN A 92 -8.76 -2.56 -15.57
CA GLN A 92 -10.06 -3.15 -15.33
C GLN A 92 -10.00 -4.63 -15.68
N LEU A 93 -10.66 -5.47 -14.89
CA LEU A 93 -10.82 -6.90 -15.14
C LEU A 93 -12.29 -7.26 -15.03
N ARG A 94 -12.78 -8.07 -15.97
CA ARG A 94 -14.14 -8.61 -15.94
C ARG A 94 -14.08 -10.12 -15.75
N LEU A 95 -14.71 -10.62 -14.69
CA LEU A 95 -14.84 -12.05 -14.39
C LEU A 95 -16.33 -12.39 -14.28
N GLY A 96 -16.87 -13.02 -15.33
CA GLY A 96 -18.30 -13.30 -15.43
C GLY A 96 -19.13 -12.01 -15.46
N LYS A 97 -20.05 -11.84 -14.50
CA LYS A 97 -20.88 -10.63 -14.34
C LYS A 97 -20.23 -9.54 -13.49
N MET A 98 -19.05 -9.80 -12.94
CA MET A 98 -18.37 -8.88 -12.04
C MET A 98 -17.30 -8.12 -12.82
N THR A 99 -17.32 -6.81 -12.67
CA THR A 99 -16.33 -5.89 -13.19
C THR A 99 -15.56 -5.29 -12.02
N TYR A 100 -14.24 -5.40 -12.07
CA TYR A 100 -13.31 -4.89 -11.07
C TYR A 100 -12.49 -3.76 -11.69
N LYS A 101 -12.33 -2.65 -10.98
CA LYS A 101 -11.47 -1.54 -11.38
C LYS A 101 -10.48 -1.24 -10.27
N CYS A 102 -9.21 -1.11 -10.64
CA CYS A 102 -8.15 -0.67 -9.75
C CYS A 102 -7.52 0.57 -10.38
N TYR A 103 -7.64 1.74 -9.76
CA TYR A 103 -7.13 2.97 -10.34
C TYR A 103 -6.62 3.94 -9.28
N ARG A 104 -5.66 4.76 -9.69
CA ARG A 104 -5.17 5.88 -8.87
C ARG A 104 -5.96 7.13 -9.21
N ASN A 105 -6.56 7.74 -8.21
CA ASN A 105 -7.21 9.02 -8.37
C ASN A 105 -6.13 10.11 -8.47
N ARG A 106 -6.31 11.01 -9.44
CA ARG A 106 -5.34 12.07 -9.73
C ARG A 106 -5.40 13.23 -8.74
N THR A 107 -6.50 13.37 -8.01
CA THR A 107 -6.75 14.51 -7.12
C THR A 107 -6.09 14.31 -5.75
N ASP A 108 -6.24 13.12 -5.16
CA ASP A 108 -5.78 12.83 -3.79
C ASP A 108 -4.66 11.77 -3.75
N SER A 109 -4.19 11.29 -4.92
CA SER A 109 -3.20 10.22 -5.02
C SER A 109 -3.61 8.87 -4.40
N SER A 110 -4.85 8.72 -3.95
CA SER A 110 -5.38 7.48 -3.39
C SER A 110 -5.56 6.42 -4.48
N VAL A 111 -5.46 5.15 -4.11
CA VAL A 111 -5.81 4.03 -5.00
C VAL A 111 -7.16 3.48 -4.57
N TYR A 112 -8.02 3.31 -5.56
CA TYR A 112 -9.38 2.83 -5.42
C TYR A 112 -9.48 1.43 -6.01
N PHE A 113 -10.12 0.55 -5.26
CA PHE A 113 -10.61 -0.73 -5.76
C PHE A 113 -12.13 -0.69 -5.77
N GLU A 114 -12.73 -0.83 -6.96
CA GLU A 114 -14.17 -0.87 -7.17
C GLU A 114 -14.60 -2.23 -7.72
N MET A 115 -15.74 -2.70 -7.23
CA MET A 115 -16.41 -3.88 -7.78
C MET A 115 -17.87 -3.54 -8.12
N SER A 116 -18.28 -3.86 -9.34
CA SER A 116 -19.64 -3.65 -9.84
C SER A 116 -20.18 -4.93 -10.49
N ILE A 117 -21.47 -5.17 -10.32
CA ILE A 117 -22.18 -6.25 -11.01
C ILE A 117 -22.90 -5.63 -12.21
N GLU A 118 -22.73 -6.23 -13.38
CA GLU A 118 -23.53 -5.90 -14.57
C GLU A 118 -24.89 -6.62 -14.60
#